data_AF-A0AA90TXH3-F1
#
_entry.id   AF-A0AA90TXH3-F1
#
_cell.length_a   1.000
_cell.length_b   1.000
_cell.length_c   1.000
_cell.angle_alpha   90.00
_cell.angle_beta   90.00
_cell.angle_gamma   90.00
#
_symmetry.space_group_name_H-M   'P 1'
#
loop_
_entity.id
_entity.type
_entity.pdbx_description
1 polymer ?
#
loop_
_entity_poly.entity_id
_entity_poly.type
_entity_poly.pdbx_seq_one_letter_code
_entity_poly.pdbx_strand_id
1 'polypeptide(L)' 'MMYKKKQKKLTITLPPYLKEKLVQMSDKFGCSQVEVVRIALLKLWEAEK' A
#
# COMPACT_ATOMS: atom_id res chain seq x y z
N MET A 1 23.99 -6.21 18.47
CA MET A 1 23.30 -5.05 17.86
C MET A 1 22.59 -5.52 16.59
N MET A 2 21.26 -5.48 16.54
CA MET A 2 20.50 -5.82 15.33
C MET A 2 20.57 -4.66 14.33
N TYR A 3 21.18 -4.90 13.17
CA TYR A 3 21.20 -3.94 12.07
C TYR A 3 19.79 -3.77 11.51
N LYS A 4 19.06 -2.72 11.91
CA LYS A 4 17.81 -2.31 11.23
C LYS A 4 18.19 -1.84 9.83
N LYS A 5 18.02 -2.73 8.83
CA LYS A 5 18.10 -2.40 7.40
C LYS A 5 17.23 -1.16 7.16
N LYS A 6 17.82 -0.03 6.76
CA LYS A 6 17.09 1.23 6.54
C LYS A 6 16.06 0.99 5.43
N GLN A 7 14.80 0.78 5.79
CA GLN A 7 13.71 0.70 4.81
C GLN A 7 13.55 2.10 4.20
N LYS A 8 13.75 2.19 2.88
CA LYS A 8 13.46 3.43 2.15
C LYS A 8 11.96 3.68 2.26
N LYS A 9 11.59 4.80 2.90
CA LYS A 9 10.20 5.25 2.96
C LYS A 9 9.85 5.82 1.59
N LEU A 10 8.88 5.22 0.92
CA LEU A 10 8.32 5.75 -0.32
C LEU A 10 7.09 6.58 0.05
N THR A 11 7.16 7.88 -0.23
CA THR A 11 5.98 8.74 -0.16
C THR A 11 5.26 8.65 -1.48
N ILE A 12 3.97 8.29 -1.45
CA ILE A 12 3.11 8.28 -2.62
C ILE A 12 2.06 9.37 -2.48
N THR A 13 1.75 10.02 -3.59
CA THR A 13 0.67 11.01 -3.66
C THR A 13 -0.50 10.36 -4.38
N LEU A 14 -1.68 10.38 -3.77
CA LEU A 14 -2.89 9.80 -4.34
C LEU A 14 -3.94 10.91 -4.52
N PRO A 15 -4.70 10.88 -5.63
CA PRO A 15 -5.91 11.68 -5.79
C PRO A 15 -6.91 11.44 -4.63
N PRO A 16 -7.70 12.45 -4.24
CA PRO A 16 -8.63 12.34 -3.11
C PRO A 16 -9.59 11.15 -3.19
N TYR A 17 -10.15 10.89 -4.37
CA TYR A 17 -11.10 9.78 -4.57
C TYR A 17 -10.46 8.39 -4.38
N LEU A 18 -9.15 8.25 -4.60
CA LEU A 18 -8.43 7.00 -4.33
C LEU A 18 -8.11 6.84 -2.85
N LYS A 19 -7.87 7.94 -2.14
CA LYS A 19 -7.64 7.92 -0.69
C LYS A 19 -8.87 7.41 0.05
N GLU A 20 -10.07 7.86 -0.32
CA GLU A 20 -11.32 7.39 0.28
C GLU A 20 -11.54 5.89 0.05
N LYS A 21 -11.32 5.42 -1.18
CA LYS A 21 -11.38 3.99 -1.50
C LYS A 21 -10.35 3.18 -0.71
N LEU A 22 -9.15 3.73 -0.51
CA LEU A 22 -8.11 3.07 0.29
C LEU A 22 -8.55 2.86 1.73
N VAL A 23 -9.15 3.88 2.35
CA VAL A 23 -9.70 3.80 3.72
C VAL A 23 -10.80 2.74 3.80
N GLN A 24 -11.77 2.78 2.88
CA GLN A 24 -12.86 1.81 2.84
C GLN A 24 -12.35 0.37 2.67
N MET A 25 -11.34 0.17 1.84
CA MET A 25 -10.73 -1.14 1.63
C MET A 25 -9.96 -1.60 2.87
N SER A 26 -9.18 -0.73 3.52
CA SER A 26 -8.48 -1.09 4.76
C SER A 26 -9.45 -1.50 5.86
N ASP A 27 -10.57 -0.78 6.01
CA ASP A 27 -11.59 -1.10 7.01
C ASP A 27 -12.30 -2.42 6.66
N LYS A 28 -12.66 -2.63 5.39
CA LYS A 28 -13.32 -3.86 4.93
C LYS A 28 -12.48 -5.12 5.18
N PHE A 29 -11.16 -5.03 4.99
CA PHE A 29 -10.26 -6.17 5.16
C PHE A 29 -9.61 -6.23 6.55
N GLY A 30 -9.87 -5.26 7.43
CA GLY A 30 -9.28 -5.19 8.76
C GLY A 30 -7.75 -5.08 8.74
N CYS A 31 -7.17 -4.45 7.71
CA CYS A 31 -5.72 -4.34 7.52
C CYS A 31 -5.26 -2.88 7.41
N SER A 32 -3.95 -2.65 7.35
CA SER A 32 -3.43 -1.28 7.20
C SER A 32 -3.58 -0.78 5.75
N GLN A 33 -3.74 0.53 5.59
CA GLN A 33 -3.76 1.18 4.27
C GLN A 33 -2.50 0.87 3.44
N VAL A 34 -1.34 0.73 4.09
CA VAL A 34 -0.07 0.40 3.43
C VAL A 34 -0.11 -1.01 2.82
N GLU A 35 -0.73 -1.97 3.51
CA GLU A 35 -0.88 -3.33 3.00
C GLU A 35 -1.81 -3.37 1.78
N VAL A 36 -2.91 -2.61 1.82
CA VAL A 36 -3.81 -2.47 0.66
C VAL A 36 -3.04 -1.95 -0.56
N VAL A 37 -2.25 -0.88 -0.41
CA VAL A 37 -1.42 -0.34 -1.49
C VAL A 37 -0.41 -1.39 -1.97
N ARG A 38 0.28 -2.06 -1.04
CA ARG A 38 1.30 -3.04 -1.39
C ARG A 38 0.73 -4.20 -2.21
N ILE A 39 -0.42 -4.74 -1.81
CA ILE A 39 -1.10 -5.81 -2.53
C ILE A 39 -1.58 -5.32 -3.90
N ALA A 40 -2.14 -4.11 -3.97
CA ALA A 40 -2.58 -3.52 -5.24
C ALA A 40 -1.41 -3.38 -6.23
N LEU A 41 -0.25 -2.91 -5.78
CA LEU A 41 0.95 -2.79 -6.60
C LEU A 41 1.48 -4.16 -7.06
N LEU A 42 1.46 -5.17 -6.18
CA LEU A 42 1.85 -6.54 -6.54
C LEU A 42 0.94 -7.11 -7.63
N LYS A 43 -0.38 -6.95 -7.49
CA LYS A 43 -1.35 -7.42 -8.49
C LYS A 43 -1.21 -6.70 -9.83
N LEU A 44 -0.92 -5.40 -9.82
CA LEU A 44 -0.65 -4.66 -11.05
C LEU A 44 0.59 -5.20 -11.76
N TRP A 45 1.67 -5.45 -11.02
CA TRP A 45 2.88 -6.02 -11.61
C TRP A 45 2.66 -7.45 -12.12
N GLU A 46 1.90 -8.28 -11.40
CA GLU A 46 1.55 -9.62 -11.88
C GLU A 46 0.70 -9.58 -13.16
N ALA A 47 -0.18 -8.59 -13.31
CA ALA A 47 -1.01 -8.43 -14.50
C ALA A 47 -0.26 -7.89 -15.73
N GLU A 48 0.88 -7.21 -15.52
CA GLU A 48 1.76 -6.74 -16.59
C GLU A 48 2.72 -7.81 -17.11
N LYS A 49 2.83 -8.96 -16.42
CA LYS A 49 3.63 -10.12 -16.82
C LYS A 49 2.89 -11.04 -17.78
#